data_AF-A0A3P6PYE9-F1
#
_entry.id   AF-A0A3P6PYE9-F1
#
_cell.length_a   1.000
_cell.length_b   1.000
_cell.length_c   1.000
_cell.angle_alpha   90.00
_cell.angle_beta   90.00
_cell.angle_gamma   90.00
#
_symmetry.space_group_name_H-M   'P 1'
#
loop_
_entity.id
_entity.type
_entity.pdbx_description
1 polymer ?
#
loop_
_entity_poly.entity_id
_entity_poly.type
_entity_poly.pdbx_seq_one_letter_code
_entity_poly.pdbx_strand_id
1 'polypeptide(L)'
;MIPNTSHPNAPRGDESCARVVRTFGSKKRDSDLQRFLTAEQLAQSWRSVIYPREACGSRSYAFVGALANLEQALLSYVSELLEKANFRPVYVPDIVERSVTEACGLQQRSSQGIQYHLVDRPNLCLSGTSEMGISDLIRGRVFRKSDLPLRFTAMSRCYRPEVSKNAWEARLYRVHEFTKIEMYAVCDDKQSDGILDEFVNLQCEIFESLGLHCRFD
;
A
#
# COMPACT_ATOMS: atom_id res chain seq x y z
N MET A 1 -22.65 -7.09 -0.59
CA MET A 1 -21.69 -8.15 -0.24
C MET A 1 -21.55 -8.19 1.27
N ILE A 2 -21.49 -9.38 1.88
CA ILE A 2 -21.24 -9.53 3.31
C ILE A 2 -19.71 -9.49 3.51
N PRO A 3 -19.17 -8.72 4.49
CA PRO A 3 -17.74 -8.75 4.80
C PRO A 3 -17.25 -10.16 5.14
N ASN A 4 -15.95 -10.40 4.99
CA ASN A 4 -15.36 -11.66 5.42
C ASN A 4 -15.52 -11.84 6.94
N THR A 5 -15.61 -13.09 7.40
CA THR A 5 -15.58 -13.38 8.83
C THR A 5 -14.18 -13.14 9.39
N SER A 6 -14.09 -12.55 10.58
CA SER A 6 -12.81 -12.38 11.26
C SER A 6 -12.18 -13.73 11.61
N HIS A 7 -10.86 -13.83 11.47
CA HIS A 7 -10.10 -14.99 11.91
C HIS A 7 -10.28 -15.22 13.43
N PRO A 8 -10.35 -16.47 13.94
CA PRO A 8 -10.56 -16.73 15.37
C PRO A 8 -9.52 -16.08 16.30
N ASN A 9 -8.29 -15.89 15.80
CA ASN A 9 -7.21 -15.25 16.56
C ASN A 9 -7.20 -13.72 16.46
N ALA A 10 -8.09 -13.11 15.66
CA ALA A 10 -8.19 -11.66 15.58
C ALA A 10 -8.72 -11.12 16.92
N PRO A 11 -8.11 -10.05 17.48
CA PRO A 11 -8.61 -9.42 18.68
C PRO A 11 -10.07 -8.98 18.52
N ARG A 12 -10.88 -9.19 19.56
CA ARG A 12 -12.29 -8.78 19.58
C ARG A 12 -12.42 -7.43 20.25
N GLY A 13 -13.03 -6.48 19.55
CA GLY A 13 -13.25 -5.13 20.06
C GLY A 13 -12.98 -4.08 18.99
N ASP A 14 -12.83 -2.84 19.43
CA ASP A 14 -12.36 -1.75 18.59
C ASP A 14 -10.82 -1.75 18.51
N GLU A 15 -10.26 -0.70 17.91
CA GLU A 15 -8.81 -0.52 17.74
C GLU A 15 -8.03 -0.54 19.08
N SER A 16 -8.67 -0.20 20.21
CA SER A 16 -8.02 -0.26 21.52
C SER A 16 -7.68 -1.68 21.96
N CYS A 17 -8.31 -2.68 21.34
CA CYS A 17 -8.07 -4.10 21.58
C CYS A 17 -7.01 -4.70 20.64
N ALA A 18 -6.41 -3.89 19.74
CA ALA A 18 -5.33 -4.35 18.85
C ALA A 18 -4.15 -4.92 19.66
N ARG A 19 -3.46 -5.91 19.08
CA ARG A 19 -2.41 -6.65 19.79
C ARG A 19 -1.09 -6.43 19.09
N VAL A 20 -0.17 -5.75 19.80
CA VAL A 20 1.21 -5.58 19.35
C VAL A 20 1.82 -6.94 19.00
N VAL A 21 2.11 -7.12 17.72
CA VAL A 21 2.79 -8.29 17.15
C VAL A 21 4.29 -8.14 17.33
N ARG A 22 4.83 -6.96 17.00
CA ARG A 22 6.28 -6.71 17.06
C ARG A 22 6.59 -5.23 17.21
N THR A 23 7.74 -4.91 17.78
CA THR A 23 8.25 -3.53 17.90
C THR A 23 9.74 -3.51 17.66
N PHE A 24 10.21 -2.54 16.87
CA PHE A 24 11.61 -2.41 16.47
C PHE A 24 12.14 -1.02 16.67
N GLY A 25 13.46 -0.91 16.78
CA GLY A 25 14.14 0.36 16.97
C GLY A 25 13.78 1.02 18.31
N SER A 26 14.33 2.20 18.54
CA SER A 26 14.04 2.98 19.75
C SER A 26 13.15 4.16 19.39
N LYS A 27 11.94 4.21 19.96
CA LYS A 27 11.06 5.38 19.86
C LYS A 27 11.83 6.60 20.39
N LYS A 28 11.86 7.69 19.62
CA LYS A 28 12.34 8.97 20.14
C LYS A 28 11.39 9.42 21.26
N ARG A 29 11.92 10.09 22.29
CA ARG A 29 11.10 10.53 23.43
C ARG A 29 10.09 11.57 22.96
N ASP A 30 8.90 11.54 23.54
CA ASP A 30 7.83 12.47 23.17
C ASP A 30 8.22 13.94 23.46
N SER A 31 9.07 14.17 24.47
CA SER A 31 9.65 15.49 24.78
C SER A 31 10.59 16.03 23.69
N ASP A 32 11.16 15.16 22.85
CA ASP A 32 12.01 15.56 21.73
C ASP A 32 11.19 15.91 20.47
N LEU A 33 9.91 15.51 20.41
CA LEU A 33 9.06 15.69 19.21
C LEU A 33 8.88 17.17 18.82
N GLN A 34 8.85 18.08 19.79
CA GLN A 34 8.76 19.52 19.52
C GLN A 34 9.98 20.08 18.77
N ARG A 35 11.09 19.33 18.72
CA ARG A 35 12.33 19.72 18.03
C ARG A 35 12.44 19.11 16.63
N PHE A 36 11.59 18.14 16.29
CA PHE A 36 11.67 17.47 14.99
C PHE A 36 10.80 18.19 13.95
N LEU A 37 11.35 18.28 12.74
CA LEU A 37 10.60 18.71 11.58
C LEU A 37 9.77 17.55 11.05
N THR A 38 8.58 17.86 10.54
CA THR A 38 7.78 16.89 9.76
C THR A 38 8.51 16.52 8.46
N ALA A 39 8.19 15.36 7.87
CA ALA A 39 8.77 14.93 6.59
C ALA A 39 8.58 15.98 5.48
N GLU A 40 7.42 16.65 5.44
CA GLU A 40 7.17 17.76 4.52
C GLU A 40 8.13 18.93 4.76
N GLN A 41 8.28 19.39 6.01
CA GLN A 41 9.17 20.51 6.33
C GLN A 41 10.63 20.20 5.97
N LEU A 42 11.05 18.96 6.20
CA LEU A 42 12.38 18.47 5.78
C LEU A 42 12.52 18.51 4.25
N ALA A 43 11.59 17.90 3.51
CA ALA A 43 11.63 17.84 2.06
C ALA A 43 11.59 19.25 1.41
N GLN A 44 10.79 20.16 1.97
CA GLN A 44 10.75 21.56 1.55
C GLN A 44 12.08 22.28 1.81
N SER A 45 12.70 22.06 2.98
CA SER A 45 14.00 22.64 3.30
C SER A 45 15.11 22.17 2.34
N TRP A 46 15.01 20.94 1.84
CA TRP A 46 15.90 20.36 0.84
C TRP A 46 15.55 20.79 -0.60
N ARG A 47 14.49 21.58 -0.79
CA ARG A 47 13.98 21.99 -2.10
C ARG A 47 13.77 20.80 -3.04
N SER A 48 13.41 19.65 -2.47
CA SER A 48 13.30 18.36 -3.18
C SER A 48 11.87 17.89 -3.35
N VAL A 49 10.89 18.74 -3.01
CA VAL A 49 9.46 18.52 -3.24
C VAL A 49 8.81 19.76 -3.84
N ILE A 50 7.96 19.55 -4.85
CA ILE A 50 7.15 20.56 -5.51
C ILE A 50 5.68 20.16 -5.38
N TYR A 51 4.78 21.12 -5.15
CA TYR A 51 3.35 20.88 -5.05
C TYR A 51 2.63 21.47 -6.26
N PRO A 52 2.27 20.66 -7.29
CA PRO A 52 1.66 21.14 -8.54
C PRO A 52 0.16 21.43 -8.37
N ARG A 53 -0.20 22.26 -7.39
CA ARG A 53 -1.59 22.48 -6.98
C ARG A 53 -2.48 23.08 -8.06
N GLU A 54 -1.92 23.88 -8.96
CA GLU A 54 -2.66 24.50 -10.06
C GLU A 54 -3.13 23.47 -11.09
N ALA A 55 -2.28 22.48 -11.39
CA ALA A 55 -2.60 21.43 -12.36
C ALA A 55 -3.39 20.27 -11.74
N CYS A 56 -3.05 19.87 -10.51
CA CYS A 56 -3.51 18.61 -9.91
C CYS A 56 -4.39 18.80 -8.66
N GLY A 57 -4.57 20.04 -8.19
CA GLY A 57 -5.26 20.32 -6.92
C GLY A 57 -4.43 19.95 -5.69
N SER A 58 -5.08 19.94 -4.53
CA SER A 58 -4.46 19.52 -3.27
C SER A 58 -4.03 18.05 -3.30
N ARG A 59 -3.18 17.62 -2.36
CA ARG A 59 -2.78 16.19 -2.20
C ARG A 59 -2.03 15.62 -3.41
N SER A 60 -1.41 16.51 -4.17
CA SER A 60 -0.46 16.22 -5.24
C SER A 60 0.95 16.63 -4.81
N TYR A 61 1.97 15.94 -5.30
CA TYR A 61 3.38 16.29 -5.08
C TYR A 61 4.20 15.81 -6.27
N ALA A 62 5.40 16.37 -6.40
CA ALA A 62 6.45 15.86 -7.27
C ALA A 62 7.77 15.90 -6.49
N PHE A 63 8.50 14.79 -6.47
CA PHE A 63 9.85 14.77 -5.93
C PHE A 63 10.85 15.18 -7.00
N VAL A 64 11.87 15.93 -6.59
CA VAL A 64 12.95 16.39 -7.47
C VAL A 64 14.31 16.17 -6.82
N GLY A 65 15.32 15.89 -7.64
CA GLY A 65 16.69 15.68 -7.16
C GLY A 65 16.81 14.54 -6.15
N ALA A 66 17.38 14.82 -4.98
CA ALA A 66 17.72 13.81 -3.98
C ALA A 66 16.51 12.98 -3.52
N LEU A 67 15.32 13.58 -3.40
CA LEU A 67 14.13 12.86 -2.95
C LEU A 67 13.54 11.95 -4.05
N ALA A 68 13.68 12.34 -5.32
CA ALA A 68 13.31 11.47 -6.45
C ALA A 68 14.25 10.26 -6.55
N ASN A 69 15.55 10.48 -6.34
CA ASN A 69 16.53 9.39 -6.27
C ASN A 69 16.28 8.47 -5.08
N LEU A 70 15.87 9.03 -3.93
CA LEU A 70 15.52 8.25 -2.75
C LEU A 70 14.28 7.37 -2.97
N GLU A 71 13.22 7.91 -3.60
CA GLU A 71 12.04 7.12 -4.02
C GLU A 71 12.48 5.93 -4.87
N GLN A 72 13.28 6.18 -5.91
CA GLN A 72 13.78 5.11 -6.79
C GLN A 72 14.61 4.08 -6.02
N ALA A 73 15.54 4.52 -5.16
CA ALA A 73 16.39 3.63 -4.38
C ALA A 73 15.58 2.75 -3.42
N LEU A 74 14.56 3.31 -2.75
CA LEU A 74 13.67 2.56 -1.86
C LEU A 74 12.85 1.51 -2.63
N LEU A 75 12.31 1.89 -3.80
CA LEU A 75 11.55 0.96 -4.64
C LEU A 75 12.43 -0.17 -5.17
N SER A 76 13.63 0.13 -5.65
CA SER A 76 14.60 -0.89 -6.09
C SER A 76 14.99 -1.82 -4.94
N TYR A 77 15.34 -1.26 -3.78
CA TYR A 77 15.71 -2.03 -2.60
C TYR A 77 14.63 -3.05 -2.19
N VAL A 78 13.39 -2.59 -2.05
CA VAL A 78 12.28 -3.47 -1.66
C VAL A 78 11.99 -4.51 -2.75
N SER A 79 12.04 -4.13 -4.03
CA SER A 79 11.83 -5.08 -5.14
C SER A 79 12.88 -6.20 -5.12
N GLU A 80 14.16 -5.86 -4.96
CA GLU A 80 15.24 -6.85 -4.87
C GLU A 80 15.11 -7.78 -3.66
N LEU A 81 14.65 -7.24 -2.52
CA LEU A 81 14.39 -8.02 -1.31
C LEU A 81 13.28 -9.05 -1.56
N LEU A 82 12.17 -8.64 -2.19
CA LEU A 82 11.05 -9.53 -2.49
C LEU A 82 11.38 -10.58 -3.56
N GLU A 83 12.17 -10.24 -4.57
CA GLU A 83 12.65 -11.21 -5.56
C GLU A 83 13.52 -12.29 -4.91
N LYS A 84 14.41 -11.92 -3.97
CA LYS A 84 15.18 -12.89 -3.16
C LYS A 84 14.29 -13.76 -2.28
N ALA A 85 13.13 -13.25 -1.86
CA ALA A 85 12.08 -13.99 -1.16
C ALA A 85 11.17 -14.80 -2.10
N ASN A 86 11.55 -14.99 -3.37
CA ASN A 86 10.81 -15.76 -4.38
C ASN A 86 9.46 -15.16 -4.80
N PHE A 87 9.26 -13.85 -4.65
CA PHE A 87 8.14 -13.17 -5.28
C PHE A 87 8.45 -12.93 -6.75
N ARG A 88 7.54 -13.35 -7.62
CA ARG A 88 7.67 -13.11 -9.05
C ARG A 88 7.26 -11.67 -9.37
N PRO A 89 8.15 -10.84 -9.94
CA PRO A 89 7.77 -9.49 -10.35
C PRO A 89 6.77 -9.55 -11.51
N VAL A 90 5.74 -8.70 -11.43
CA VAL A 90 4.73 -8.53 -12.47
C VAL A 90 4.41 -7.04 -12.67
N TYR A 91 4.14 -6.68 -13.92
CA TYR A 91 3.55 -5.39 -14.25
C TYR A 91 2.08 -5.62 -14.62
N VAL A 92 1.19 -4.86 -14.00
CA VAL A 92 -0.25 -4.94 -14.23
C VAL A 92 -0.80 -3.57 -14.62
N PRO A 93 -1.88 -3.49 -15.42
CA PRO A 93 -2.50 -2.22 -15.76
C PRO A 93 -3.10 -1.52 -14.54
N ASP A 94 -2.93 -0.20 -14.46
CA ASP A 94 -3.58 0.63 -13.43
C ASP A 94 -5.01 1.05 -13.84
N ILE A 95 -5.38 0.91 -15.12
CA ILE A 95 -6.76 1.08 -15.59
C ILE A 95 -7.40 -0.30 -15.66
N VAL A 96 -8.41 -0.53 -14.84
CA VAL A 96 -9.09 -1.82 -14.69
C VAL A 96 -10.60 -1.66 -14.88
N GLU A 97 -11.28 -2.75 -15.22
CA GLU A 97 -12.75 -2.74 -15.20
C GLU A 97 -13.26 -2.63 -13.76
N ARG A 98 -14.36 -1.91 -13.57
CA ARG A 98 -15.06 -1.82 -12.29
C ARG A 98 -15.44 -3.20 -11.73
N SER A 99 -15.76 -4.15 -12.62
CA SER A 99 -16.10 -5.53 -12.21
C SER A 99 -14.95 -6.22 -11.45
N VAL A 100 -13.69 -5.87 -11.75
CA VAL A 100 -12.50 -6.38 -11.07
C VAL A 100 -12.40 -5.78 -9.67
N THR A 101 -12.59 -4.46 -9.56
CA THR A 101 -12.42 -3.75 -8.28
C THR A 101 -13.53 -4.09 -7.30
N GLU A 102 -14.75 -4.29 -7.81
CA GLU A 102 -15.88 -4.83 -7.05
C GLU A 102 -15.63 -6.26 -6.57
N ALA A 103 -15.01 -7.11 -7.40
CA ALA A 103 -14.63 -8.48 -7.01
C ALA A 103 -13.53 -8.50 -5.93
N CYS A 104 -12.66 -7.49 -5.88
CA CYS A 104 -11.68 -7.27 -4.80
C CYS A 104 -12.31 -6.61 -3.55
N GLY A 105 -13.63 -6.46 -3.50
CA GLY A 105 -14.35 -5.95 -2.33
C GLY A 105 -14.49 -4.42 -2.27
N LEU A 106 -14.04 -3.68 -3.29
CA LEU A 106 -14.17 -2.22 -3.35
C LEU A 106 -15.58 -1.80 -3.79
N GLN A 107 -16.56 -1.96 -2.91
CA GLN A 107 -17.94 -1.54 -3.17
C GLN A 107 -18.15 -0.08 -2.76
N GLN A 108 -18.75 0.73 -3.64
CA GLN A 108 -19.18 2.09 -3.29
C GLN A 108 -20.36 2.02 -2.32
N ARG A 109 -20.07 2.15 -1.01
CA ARG A 109 -21.09 2.12 0.06
C ARG A 109 -21.65 3.50 0.40
N SER A 110 -21.02 4.58 -0.07
CA SER A 110 -21.42 5.95 0.19
C SER A 110 -21.56 6.75 -1.12
N SER A 111 -22.18 7.92 -1.04
CA SER A 111 -22.31 8.85 -2.16
C SER A 111 -20.99 9.47 -2.61
N GLN A 112 -19.93 9.35 -1.80
CA GLN A 112 -18.61 9.86 -2.13
C GLN A 112 -17.80 8.76 -2.82
N GLY A 113 -17.34 9.06 -4.05
CA GLY A 113 -16.58 8.11 -4.85
C GLY A 113 -15.27 7.72 -4.15
N ILE A 114 -15.12 6.43 -3.86
CA ILE A 114 -13.88 5.84 -3.33
C ILE A 114 -12.91 5.40 -4.44
N GLN A 115 -13.23 5.72 -5.69
CA GLN A 115 -12.44 5.36 -6.87
C GLN A 115 -12.61 6.40 -7.99
N TYR A 116 -11.54 6.66 -8.75
CA TYR A 116 -11.57 7.49 -9.96
C TYR A 116 -12.07 6.68 -11.16
N HIS A 117 -12.91 7.29 -12.00
CA HIS A 117 -13.49 6.68 -13.21
C HIS A 117 -13.11 7.48 -14.44
N LEU A 118 -12.97 6.82 -15.58
CA LEU A 118 -12.78 7.51 -16.85
C LEU A 118 -14.13 8.09 -17.32
N VAL A 119 -14.13 9.35 -17.77
CA VAL A 119 -15.35 10.07 -18.16
C VAL A 119 -16.06 9.39 -19.33
N ASP A 120 -15.33 9.09 -20.40
CA ASP A 120 -15.92 8.50 -21.62
C ASP A 120 -16.11 6.97 -21.53
N ARG A 121 -15.52 6.34 -20.51
CA ARG A 121 -15.58 4.90 -20.26
C ARG A 121 -15.84 4.64 -18.77
N PRO A 122 -17.06 4.92 -18.28
CA PRO A 122 -17.37 4.88 -16.85
C PRO A 122 -17.27 3.48 -16.23
N ASN A 123 -17.20 2.43 -17.05
CA ASN A 123 -16.91 1.05 -16.62
C ASN A 123 -15.43 0.82 -16.31
N LEU A 124 -14.53 1.72 -16.73
CA LEU A 124 -13.10 1.69 -16.43
C LEU A 124 -12.76 2.66 -15.30
N CYS A 125 -11.89 2.21 -14.42
CA CYS A 125 -11.45 2.97 -13.26
C CYS A 125 -9.94 2.86 -13.04
N LEU A 126 -9.40 3.86 -12.34
CA LEU A 126 -8.02 3.80 -11.85
C LEU A 126 -7.96 2.92 -10.61
N SER A 127 -6.97 2.04 -10.57
CA SER A 127 -6.75 1.13 -9.46
C SER A 127 -6.21 1.85 -8.22
N GLY A 128 -6.73 1.47 -7.05
CA GLY A 128 -6.23 1.94 -5.75
C GLY A 128 -5.03 1.15 -5.23
N THR A 129 -4.66 0.07 -5.91
CA THR A 129 -3.57 -0.88 -5.58
C THR A 129 -3.33 -1.88 -6.72
N SER A 130 -2.09 -2.30 -6.97
CA SER A 130 -1.81 -3.38 -7.95
C SER A 130 -2.48 -4.71 -7.62
N GLU A 131 -2.96 -4.93 -6.38
CA GLU A 131 -3.83 -6.05 -5.99
C GLU A 131 -4.95 -6.31 -7.01
N MET A 132 -5.59 -5.25 -7.51
CA MET A 132 -6.73 -5.38 -8.45
C MET A 132 -6.26 -5.94 -9.79
N GLY A 133 -5.15 -5.45 -10.33
CA GLY A 133 -4.57 -5.94 -11.57
C GLY A 133 -4.03 -7.37 -11.44
N ILE A 134 -3.42 -7.71 -10.30
CA ILE A 134 -2.97 -9.08 -10.02
C ILE A 134 -4.18 -10.02 -9.88
N SER A 135 -5.24 -9.57 -9.21
CA SER A 135 -6.48 -10.35 -9.04
C SER A 135 -7.14 -10.64 -10.38
N ASP A 136 -7.15 -9.69 -11.32
CA ASP A 136 -7.63 -9.93 -12.68
C ASP A 136 -6.76 -10.94 -13.44
N LEU A 137 -5.43 -10.85 -13.29
CA LEU A 137 -4.50 -11.80 -13.92
C LEU A 137 -4.84 -13.25 -13.55
N ILE A 138 -5.24 -13.52 -12.31
CA ILE A 138 -5.56 -14.86 -11.81
C ILE A 138 -7.05 -15.22 -11.89
N ARG A 139 -7.93 -14.25 -12.21
CA ARG A 139 -9.38 -14.41 -12.19
C ARG A 139 -9.83 -15.55 -13.11
N GLY A 140 -10.71 -16.40 -12.59
CA GLY A 140 -11.29 -17.53 -13.33
C GLY A 140 -10.30 -18.66 -13.66
N ARG A 141 -9.06 -18.61 -13.15
CA ARG A 141 -8.08 -19.67 -13.36
C ARG A 141 -8.22 -20.77 -12.33
N VAL A 142 -7.88 -21.99 -12.75
CA VAL A 142 -7.77 -23.16 -11.87
C VAL A 142 -6.29 -23.51 -11.74
N PHE A 143 -5.82 -23.63 -10.49
CA PHE A 143 -4.43 -23.95 -10.19
C PHE A 143 -4.31 -25.39 -9.70
N ARG A 144 -3.25 -26.10 -10.09
CA ARG A 144 -2.92 -27.39 -9.47
C ARG A 144 -2.30 -27.11 -8.11
N LYS A 145 -2.58 -27.99 -7.13
CA LYS A 145 -2.03 -27.85 -5.78
C LYS A 145 -0.49 -27.79 -5.77
N SER A 146 0.16 -28.49 -6.69
CA SER A 146 1.62 -28.47 -6.87
C SER A 146 2.19 -27.13 -7.34
N ASP A 147 1.36 -26.28 -7.94
CA ASP A 147 1.77 -24.97 -8.44
C ASP A 147 1.64 -23.89 -7.34
N LEU A 148 1.13 -24.24 -6.16
CA LEU A 148 0.91 -23.33 -5.02
C LEU A 148 2.01 -23.48 -3.95
N PRO A 149 2.36 -22.38 -3.24
CA PRO A 149 1.79 -21.05 -3.38
C PRO A 149 2.42 -20.25 -4.53
N LEU A 150 1.60 -19.47 -5.23
CA LEU A 150 2.08 -18.43 -6.15
C LEU A 150 2.36 -17.15 -5.35
N ARG A 151 3.48 -16.51 -5.62
CA ARG A 151 3.87 -15.22 -5.04
C ARG A 151 4.14 -14.20 -6.13
N PHE A 152 3.50 -13.05 -6.06
CA PHE A 152 3.67 -11.95 -7.00
C PHE A 152 4.05 -10.68 -6.26
N THR A 153 4.95 -9.90 -6.86
CA THR A 153 5.19 -8.53 -6.46
C THR A 153 4.98 -7.57 -7.61
N ALA A 154 4.41 -6.41 -7.33
CA ALA A 154 4.12 -5.41 -8.36
C ALA A 154 4.38 -4.00 -7.84
N MET A 155 5.30 -3.30 -8.50
CA MET A 155 5.47 -1.86 -8.35
C MET A 155 4.46 -1.14 -9.25
N SER A 156 3.56 -0.33 -8.67
CA SER A 156 2.58 0.40 -9.47
C SER A 156 2.23 1.77 -8.90
N ARG A 157 1.56 2.57 -9.74
CA ARG A 157 0.90 3.78 -9.29
C ARG A 157 -0.42 3.40 -8.62
N CYS A 158 -0.69 3.98 -7.45
CA CYS A 158 -1.96 3.79 -6.74
C CYS A 158 -2.75 5.10 -6.73
N TYR A 159 -4.03 5.04 -7.10
CA TYR A 159 -4.91 6.21 -7.22
C TYR A 159 -6.07 6.16 -6.23
N ARG A 160 -6.18 7.15 -5.34
CA ARG A 160 -7.24 7.20 -4.32
C ARG A 160 -7.86 8.60 -4.23
N PRO A 161 -9.21 8.74 -4.31
CA PRO A 161 -9.87 10.04 -4.17
C PRO A 161 -9.71 10.70 -2.80
N GLU A 162 -9.32 9.94 -1.79
CA GLU A 162 -8.99 10.41 -0.43
C GLU A 162 -10.01 11.41 0.13
N VAL A 163 -11.23 10.90 0.30
CA VAL A 163 -12.46 11.63 0.66
C VAL A 163 -12.40 12.30 2.04
N SER A 164 -11.50 11.84 2.94
CA SER A 164 -11.28 12.43 4.26
C SER A 164 -10.79 13.87 4.14
N LYS A 165 -11.43 14.81 4.84
CA LYS A 165 -11.04 16.24 4.89
C LYS A 165 -10.01 16.56 6.00
N ASN A 166 -9.50 15.56 6.72
CA ASN A 166 -8.56 15.81 7.80
C ASN A 166 -7.24 16.38 7.27
N ALA A 167 -6.97 17.66 7.59
CA ALA A 167 -5.78 18.37 7.12
C ALA A 167 -4.48 17.86 7.76
N TRP A 168 -4.57 17.17 8.90
CA TRP A 168 -3.42 16.55 9.57
C TRP A 168 -2.94 15.28 8.86
N GLU A 169 -3.86 14.56 8.23
CA GLU A 169 -3.53 13.39 7.39
C GLU A 169 -3.05 13.81 6.00
N ALA A 170 -3.47 14.97 5.52
CA ALA A 170 -2.98 15.55 4.26
C ALA A 170 -1.47 15.88 4.36
N ARG A 171 -0.79 16.04 3.20
CA ARG A 171 0.67 16.24 2.94
C ARG A 171 1.23 15.01 2.21
N LEU A 172 2.45 14.55 2.53
CA LEU A 172 3.06 13.36 1.93
C LEU A 172 2.48 12.03 2.46
N TYR A 173 1.66 12.06 3.51
CA TYR A 173 1.11 10.85 4.14
C TYR A 173 -0.24 10.40 3.55
N ARG A 174 -1.02 11.33 2.96
CA ARG A 174 -2.30 11.02 2.28
C ARG A 174 -2.42 11.87 1.02
N VAL A 175 -2.24 11.22 -0.12
CA VAL A 175 -2.12 11.81 -1.46
C VAL A 175 -3.04 11.09 -2.45
N HIS A 176 -3.39 11.76 -3.54
CA HIS A 176 -4.23 11.15 -4.58
C HIS A 176 -3.51 10.06 -5.38
N GLU A 177 -2.19 10.17 -5.45
CA GLU A 177 -1.32 9.32 -6.24
C GLU A 177 -0.02 9.01 -5.48
N PHE A 178 0.30 7.73 -5.23
CA PHE A 178 1.55 7.29 -4.56
C PHE A 178 2.09 5.95 -5.06
N THR A 179 3.40 5.72 -5.00
CA THR A 179 4.00 4.44 -5.47
C THR A 179 3.90 3.40 -4.38
N LYS A 180 3.61 2.18 -4.79
CA LYS A 180 3.58 1.05 -3.87
C LYS A 180 4.20 -0.17 -4.54
N ILE A 181 4.93 -0.94 -3.74
CA ILE A 181 5.28 -2.30 -4.06
C ILE A 181 4.32 -3.20 -3.30
N GLU A 182 3.59 -4.03 -4.04
CA GLU A 182 2.63 -4.97 -3.48
C GLU A 182 3.26 -6.34 -3.29
N MET A 183 2.85 -7.04 -2.23
CA MET A 183 3.02 -8.48 -2.07
C MET A 183 1.65 -9.14 -2.21
N TYR A 184 1.55 -10.15 -3.07
CA TYR A 184 0.31 -10.88 -3.32
C TYR A 184 0.59 -12.38 -3.39
N ALA A 185 -0.23 -13.20 -2.72
CA ALA A 185 -0.10 -14.65 -2.75
C ALA A 185 -1.41 -15.34 -3.08
N VAL A 186 -1.31 -16.43 -3.83
CA VAL A 186 -2.39 -17.42 -4.02
C VAL A 186 -1.90 -18.71 -3.40
N CYS A 187 -2.65 -19.27 -2.47
CA CYS A 187 -2.23 -20.43 -1.69
C CYS A 187 -3.39 -21.37 -1.37
N ASP A 188 -3.07 -22.55 -0.85
CA ASP A 188 -4.08 -23.43 -0.27
C ASP A 188 -4.52 -22.95 1.13
N ASP A 189 -5.63 -23.48 1.60
CA ASP A 189 -6.24 -23.13 2.89
C ASP A 189 -5.29 -23.34 4.09
N LYS A 190 -4.44 -24.35 4.02
CA LYS A 190 -3.50 -24.72 5.10
C LYS A 190 -2.24 -23.86 5.10
N GLN A 191 -1.95 -23.18 4.00
CA GLN A 191 -0.76 -22.32 3.82
C GLN A 191 -1.01 -20.86 4.21
N SER A 192 -2.27 -20.40 4.25
CA SER A 192 -2.64 -18.99 4.40
C SER A 192 -1.98 -18.31 5.61
N ASP A 193 -2.06 -18.93 6.80
CA ASP A 193 -1.52 -18.34 8.03
C ASP A 193 0.01 -18.20 7.96
N GLY A 194 0.70 -19.22 7.46
CA GLY A 194 2.16 -19.18 7.31
C GLY A 194 2.64 -18.15 6.30
N ILE A 195 1.85 -17.91 5.24
CA ILE A 195 2.15 -16.87 4.25
C ILE A 195 1.89 -15.47 4.81
N LEU A 196 0.84 -15.29 5.62
CA LEU A 196 0.62 -14.03 6.32
C LEU A 196 1.80 -13.72 7.27
N ASP A 197 2.27 -14.70 8.02
CA ASP A 197 3.46 -14.56 8.88
C ASP A 197 4.72 -14.21 8.06
N GLU A 198 4.91 -14.85 6.89
CA GLU A 198 5.99 -14.52 5.95
C GLU A 198 5.91 -13.05 5.49
N PHE A 199 4.73 -12.56 5.11
CA PHE A 199 4.52 -11.17 4.68
C PHE A 199 4.85 -10.19 5.80
N VAL A 200 4.36 -10.46 7.02
CA VAL A 200 4.64 -9.62 8.20
C VAL A 200 6.14 -9.59 8.48
N ASN A 201 6.82 -10.74 8.41
CA ASN A 201 8.27 -10.82 8.62
C ASN A 201 9.06 -10.03 7.58
N LEU A 202 8.70 -10.10 6.30
CA LEU A 202 9.33 -9.31 5.24
C LEU A 202 9.11 -7.80 5.45
N GLN A 203 7.90 -7.40 5.84
CA GLN A 203 7.63 -6.00 6.21
C GLN A 203 8.51 -5.56 7.38
N CYS A 204 8.60 -6.38 8.43
CA CYS A 204 9.47 -6.11 9.57
C CYS A 204 10.93 -5.93 9.12
N GLU A 205 11.46 -6.85 8.31
CA GLU A 205 12.83 -6.80 7.79
C GLU A 205 13.10 -5.50 7.00
N ILE A 206 12.15 -5.06 6.17
CA ILE A 206 12.24 -3.79 5.43
C ILE A 206 12.37 -2.61 6.40
N PHE A 207 11.55 -2.51 7.45
CA PHE A 207 11.64 -1.39 8.40
C PHE A 207 12.88 -1.48 9.30
N GLU A 208 13.24 -2.69 9.74
CA GLU A 208 14.43 -2.95 10.57
C GLU A 208 15.71 -2.56 9.84
N SER A 209 15.87 -2.99 8.59
CA SER A 209 17.04 -2.69 7.74
C SER A 209 17.21 -1.20 7.44
N LEU A 210 16.10 -0.44 7.39
CA LEU A 210 16.11 1.01 7.25
C LEU A 210 16.38 1.74 8.59
N GLY A 211 16.49 1.01 9.71
CA GLY A 211 16.71 1.59 11.03
C GLY A 211 15.52 2.40 11.55
N LEU A 212 14.32 2.15 11.04
CA LEU A 212 13.11 2.88 11.39
C LEU A 212 12.42 2.26 12.60
N HIS A 213 12.11 3.07 13.61
CA HIS A 213 11.27 2.61 14.71
C HIS A 213 9.85 2.32 14.19
N CYS A 214 9.36 1.11 14.44
CA CYS A 214 8.04 0.68 13.99
C CYS A 214 7.38 -0.19 15.07
N ARG A 215 6.04 -0.12 15.13
CA ARG A 215 5.18 -1.00 15.91
C ARG A 215 4.18 -1.62 14.95
N PHE A 216 4.10 -2.94 14.96
CA PHE A 216 3.07 -3.72 14.26
C PHE A 216 2.06 -4.17 15.31
N ASP A 217 0.79 -3.82 15.15
CA ASP A 217 -0.34 -4.07 16.07
C ASP A 217 -1.55 -4.75 15.43
#